data_AF-A0A1A9RM91-F1
#
_entry.id   AF-A0A1A9RM91-F1
#
_cell.length_a   1.000
_cell.length_b   1.000
_cell.length_c   1.000
_cell.angle_alpha   90.00
_cell.angle_beta   90.00
_cell.angle_gamma   90.00
#
_symmetry.space_group_name_H-M   'P 1'
#
loop_
_entity.id
_entity.type
_entity.pdbx_description
1 polymer ?
#
loop_
_entity_poly.entity_id
_entity_poly.type
_entity_poly.pdbx_seq_one_letter_code
_entity_poly.pdbx_strand_id
1 'polypeptide(L)'
;MSKAVIFPEYVDTLPQFLFLESDDISIFIFGMIVGVILQYASRSPVGMMAGIVLGVWLSYQYVKFKRNTLPGTLVHMVYALTGLFPLNDRYPNGLTKRVDN
;
A
#
# COMPACT_ATOMS: atom_id res chain seq x y z
N MET A 1 -20.08 36.32 5.48
CA MET A 1 -19.49 35.62 4.32
C MET A 1 -18.83 34.34 4.84
N SER A 2 -19.39 33.17 4.54
CA SER A 2 -18.78 31.89 4.90
C SER A 2 -17.49 31.71 4.09
N LYS A 3 -16.36 31.44 4.76
CA LYS A 3 -15.13 31.05 4.06
C LYS A 3 -15.41 29.77 3.28
N ALA A 4 -15.14 29.80 1.96
CA ALA A 4 -15.17 28.60 1.15
C ALA A 4 -14.09 27.64 1.67
N VAL A 5 -14.52 26.47 2.16
CA VAL A 5 -13.61 25.39 2.53
C VAL A 5 -13.22 24.70 1.23
N ILE A 6 -11.95 24.82 0.85
CA ILE A 6 -11.40 24.19 -0.33
C ILE A 6 -11.15 22.72 0.01
N PHE A 7 -11.90 21.81 -0.62
CA PHE A 7 -11.64 20.37 -0.53
C PHE A 7 -10.73 19.96 -1.69
N PRO A 8 -9.61 19.26 -1.43
CA PRO A 8 -8.75 18.74 -2.50
C PRO A 8 -9.51 17.66 -3.29
N GLU A 9 -9.62 17.85 -4.61
CA GLU A 9 -10.55 17.09 -5.45
C GLU A 9 -9.99 15.74 -5.97
N TYR A 10 -8.77 15.33 -5.59
CA TYR A 10 -8.18 14.10 -6.14
C TYR A 10 -7.30 13.32 -5.15
N VAL A 11 -7.91 12.82 -4.06
CA VAL A 11 -7.41 11.60 -3.39
C VAL A 11 -7.90 10.34 -4.14
N ASP A 12 -8.75 10.50 -5.17
CA ASP A 12 -9.55 9.44 -5.78
C ASP A 12 -9.07 8.95 -7.16
N THR A 13 -7.76 8.95 -7.45
CA THR A 13 -7.31 8.18 -8.62
C THR A 13 -7.26 6.70 -8.23
N LEU A 14 -8.19 5.90 -8.77
CA LEU A 14 -8.29 4.47 -8.52
C LEU A 14 -6.94 3.73 -8.59
N PRO A 15 -6.01 4.05 -9.52
CA PRO A 15 -4.68 3.42 -9.52
C PRO A 15 -3.84 3.74 -8.27
N GLN A 16 -3.91 4.96 -7.73
CA GLN A 16 -3.21 5.30 -6.48
C GLN A 16 -3.87 4.63 -5.28
N PHE A 17 -5.21 4.61 -5.21
CA PHE A 17 -5.94 3.90 -4.16
C PHE A 17 -5.65 2.40 -4.17
N LEU A 18 -5.70 1.78 -5.35
CA LEU A 18 -5.38 0.36 -5.52
C LEU A 18 -3.93 0.07 -5.16
N PHE A 19 -2.97 0.95 -5.51
CA PHE A 19 -1.59 0.79 -5.08
C PHE A 19 -1.48 0.84 -3.55
N LEU A 20 -2.17 1.80 -2.92
CA LEU A 20 -2.20 2.01 -1.47
C LEU A 20 -2.78 0.83 -0.68
N GLU A 21 -3.64 0.02 -1.29
CA GLU A 21 -4.23 -1.18 -0.68
C GLU A 21 -3.58 -2.49 -1.19
N SER A 22 -2.93 -2.47 -2.36
CA SER A 22 -2.31 -3.67 -2.97
C SER A 22 -1.06 -4.16 -2.26
N ASP A 23 -0.38 -3.27 -1.54
CA ASP A 23 0.80 -3.59 -0.74
C ASP A 23 0.46 -4.59 0.38
N ASP A 24 -0.72 -4.49 0.99
CA ASP A 24 -1.22 -5.43 2.02
C ASP A 24 -1.28 -6.87 1.47
N ILE A 25 -1.69 -7.03 0.21
CA ILE A 25 -1.75 -8.31 -0.51
C ILE A 25 -0.35 -8.76 -0.95
N SER A 26 0.52 -7.83 -1.35
CA SER A 26 1.87 -8.16 -1.83
C SER A 26 2.72 -8.87 -0.75
N ILE A 27 2.55 -8.50 0.52
CA ILE A 27 3.24 -9.14 1.65
C ILE A 27 2.74 -10.58 1.88
N PHE A 28 1.44 -10.82 1.68
CA PHE A 28 0.90 -12.18 1.73
C PHE A 28 1.46 -13.04 0.59
N ILE A 29 1.49 -12.49 -0.63
CA ILE A 29 2.09 -13.17 -1.80
C ILE A 29 3.55 -13.50 -1.55
N PHE A 30 4.32 -12.60 -0.92
CA PHE A 30 5.70 -12.87 -0.54
C PHE A 30 5.83 -14.12 0.36
N GLY A 31 4.98 -14.25 1.38
CA GLY A 31 4.93 -15.46 2.22
C GLY A 31 4.63 -16.73 1.42
N MET A 32 3.72 -16.65 0.45
CA MET A 32 3.42 -17.78 -0.44
C MET A 32 4.61 -18.14 -1.35
N ILE A 33 5.34 -17.16 -1.89
CA ILE A 33 6.55 -17.40 -2.69
C ILE A 33 7.59 -18.16 -1.86
N VAL A 34 7.82 -17.74 -0.61
CA VAL A 34 8.68 -18.47 0.33
C VAL A 34 8.17 -19.89 0.56
N GLY A 35 6.85 -20.07 0.68
CA GLY A 35 6.21 -21.38 0.79
C GLY A 35 6.50 -22.30 -0.39
N VAL A 36 6.42 -21.79 -1.62
CA VAL A 36 6.75 -22.53 -2.85
C VAL A 36 8.21 -22.96 -2.85
N ILE A 37 9.12 -22.07 -2.46
CA ILE A 37 10.56 -22.38 -2.35
C ILE A 37 10.79 -23.49 -1.32
N LEU A 38 10.16 -23.38 -0.15
CA LEU A 38 10.26 -24.38 0.91
C LEU A 38 9.64 -25.73 0.49
N GLN A 39 8.53 -25.72 -0.24
CA GLN A 39 7.92 -26.94 -0.76
C GLN A 39 8.85 -27.63 -1.76
N TYR A 40 9.49 -26.87 -2.66
CA TYR A 40 10.44 -27.42 -3.62
C TYR A 40 11.70 -27.99 -2.94
N ALA A 41 12.23 -27.27 -1.94
CA ALA A 41 13.40 -27.69 -1.18
C ALA A 41 13.15 -28.92 -0.31
N SER A 42 12.02 -28.97 0.40
CA SER A 42 11.67 -30.06 1.32
C SER A 42 10.98 -31.25 0.64
N ARG A 43 10.56 -31.10 -0.63
CA ARG A 43 9.71 -32.04 -1.38
C ARG A 43 8.45 -32.46 -0.60
N SER A 44 7.96 -31.59 0.27
CA SER A 44 6.84 -31.85 1.17
C SER A 44 5.82 -30.72 1.08
N PRO A 45 4.51 -31.01 1.13
CA PRO A 45 3.46 -29.98 1.14
C PRO A 45 3.52 -29.06 2.38
N VAL A 46 4.25 -29.47 3.43
CA VAL A 46 4.45 -28.68 4.65
C VAL A 46 5.10 -27.33 4.35
N GLY A 47 5.97 -27.24 3.34
CA GLY A 47 6.62 -25.99 2.95
C GLY A 47 5.60 -24.91 2.53
N MET A 48 4.59 -25.28 1.75
CA MET A 48 3.54 -24.35 1.31
C MET A 48 2.65 -23.93 2.49
N MET A 49 2.28 -24.87 3.35
CA MET A 49 1.50 -24.55 4.57
C MET A 49 2.25 -23.57 5.48
N ALA A 50 3.57 -23.76 5.66
CA ALA A 50 4.41 -22.83 6.41
C ALA A 50 4.46 -21.45 5.76
N GLY A 51 4.56 -21.38 4.43
CA GLY A 51 4.53 -20.12 3.68
C GLY A 51 3.20 -19.37 3.78
N ILE A 52 2.07 -20.07 3.73
CA ILE A 52 0.74 -19.47 3.94
C ILE A 52 0.64 -18.88 5.35
N VAL A 53 1.00 -19.65 6.38
CA VAL A 53 0.98 -19.17 7.77
C VAL A 53 1.90 -17.96 7.95
N LEU A 54 3.10 -18.02 7.38
CA LEU A 54 4.05 -16.90 7.39
C LEU A 54 3.46 -15.66 6.68
N GLY A 55 2.86 -15.84 5.51
CA GLY A 55 2.24 -14.76 4.75
C GLY A 55 1.09 -14.08 5.51
N VAL A 56 0.20 -14.87 6.11
CA VAL A 56 -0.89 -14.33 6.95
C VAL A 56 -0.32 -13.56 8.14
N TRP A 57 0.67 -14.12 8.83
CA TRP A 57 1.28 -13.47 9.97
C TRP A 57 1.98 -12.16 9.59
N LEU A 58 2.78 -12.15 8.51
CA LEU A 58 3.45 -10.95 8.02
C LEU A 58 2.46 -9.87 7.58
N SER A 59 1.43 -10.25 6.82
CA SER A 59 0.39 -9.31 6.38
C SER A 59 -0.35 -8.72 7.58
N TYR A 60 -0.66 -9.52 8.60
CA TYR A 60 -1.25 -9.04 9.85
C TYR A 60 -0.35 -8.03 10.58
N GLN A 61 0.95 -8.31 10.72
CA GLN A 61 1.88 -7.37 11.36
C GLN A 61 1.99 -6.07 10.57
N TYR A 62 2.06 -6.15 9.24
CA TYR A 62 2.14 -4.99 8.37
C TYR A 62 0.90 -4.11 8.47
N VAL A 63 -0.30 -4.70 8.33
CA VAL A 63 -1.58 -3.98 8.45
C VAL A 63 -1.71 -3.35 9.83
N LYS A 64 -1.34 -4.08 10.89
CA LYS A 64 -1.34 -3.54 12.25
C LYS A 64 -0.42 -2.33 12.38
N PHE A 65 0.80 -2.41 11.83
CA PHE A 65 1.75 -1.30 11.86
C PHE A 65 1.25 -0.09 11.05
N LYS A 66 0.77 -0.33 9.82
CA LYS A 66 0.27 0.68 8.88
C LYS A 66 -0.97 1.42 9.40
N ARG A 67 -1.95 0.70 9.98
CA ARG A 67 -3.27 1.25 10.36
C ARG A 67 -3.38 1.68 11.82
N ASN A 68 -2.64 1.05 12.75
CA ASN A 68 -2.80 1.31 14.19
C ASN A 68 -1.69 2.19 14.80
N THR A 69 -0.73 2.66 14.00
CA THR A 69 0.35 3.51 14.50
C THR A 69 0.59 4.72 13.59
N LEU A 70 0.65 5.92 14.18
CA LEU A 70 0.98 7.15 13.46
C LEU A 70 2.34 7.04 12.73
N PRO A 71 3.41 6.48 13.33
CA PRO A 71 4.66 6.26 12.62
C PRO A 71 4.52 5.34 11.41
N GLY A 72 3.73 4.26 11.51
CA GLY A 72 3.53 3.33 10.40
C GLY A 72 2.75 3.95 9.26
N THR A 73 1.73 4.76 9.55
CA THR A 73 1.02 5.54 8.53
C THR A 73 1.94 6.56 7.86
N LEU A 74 2.80 7.26 8.62
CA LEU A 74 3.76 8.21 8.07
C LEU A 74 4.82 7.53 7.20
N VAL A 75 5.36 6.38 7.62
CA VAL A 75 6.31 5.59 6.81
C VAL A 75 5.66 5.14 5.51
N HIS A 76 4.42 4.66 5.57
CA HIS A 76 3.66 4.25 4.40
C HIS A 76 3.36 5.43 3.46
N MET A 77 2.98 6.59 4.01
CA MET A 77 2.80 7.83 3.25
C MET A 77 4.10 8.29 2.59
N VAL A 78 5.24 8.31 3.30
CA VAL A 78 6.53 8.68 2.72
C VAL A 78 6.89 7.72 1.60
N TYR A 79 6.82 6.41 1.83
CA TYR A 79 7.04 5.39 0.79
C TYR A 79 6.17 5.62 -0.46
N ALA A 80 4.86 5.87 -0.26
CA ALA A 80 3.92 6.10 -1.34
C ALA A 80 4.12 7.44 -2.05
N LEU A 81 4.56 8.49 -1.33
CA LEU A 81 4.74 9.84 -1.86
C LEU A 81 6.14 10.10 -2.45
N THR A 82 7.17 9.36 -2.01
CA THR A 82 8.58 9.60 -2.40
C THR A 82 9.24 8.46 -3.19
N GLY A 83 8.64 7.27 -3.27
CA GLY A 83 9.41 6.04 -3.52
C GLY A 83 9.21 5.30 -4.84
N LEU A 84 7.98 5.13 -5.35
CA LEU A 84 7.75 4.14 -6.43
C LEU A 84 6.80 4.55 -7.56
N PHE A 85 5.99 5.59 -7.38
CA PHE A 85 5.15 6.12 -8.46
C PHE A 85 5.20 7.65 -8.43
N PRO A 86 5.47 8.33 -9.56
CA PRO A 86 5.27 9.77 -9.63
C PRO A 86 3.82 10.07 -9.27
N LEU A 87 3.61 10.97 -8.30
CA LEU A 87 2.29 11.51 -8.02
C LEU A 87 1.81 12.26 -9.27
N ASN A 88 0.98 11.57 -10.04
CA ASN A 88 0.12 12.14 -11.06
C ASN A 88 0.80 13.19 -11.96
N ASP A 89 1.50 12.73 -13.00
CA ASP A 89 2.12 13.59 -14.03
C ASP A 89 1.09 14.43 -14.82
N ARG A 90 -0.22 14.15 -14.64
CA ARG A 90 -1.31 14.87 -15.30
C ARG A 90 -1.63 16.20 -14.63
N TYR A 91 -1.30 16.38 -13.35
CA TYR A 91 -1.54 17.63 -12.61
C TYR A 91 -0.31 18.00 -11.77
N PRO A 92 0.73 18.61 -12.38
CA PRO A 92 1.98 18.97 -11.70
C PRO A 92 1.79 19.97 -10.54
N ASN A 93 0.67 20.69 -10.52
CA ASN A 93 0.29 21.61 -9.45
C ASN A 93 -0.70 20.95 -8.49
N GLY A 94 -0.31 19.81 -7.93
CA GLY A 94 -1.16 18.79 -7.30
C GLY A 94 -2.12 19.19 -6.17
N LEU A 95 -2.59 20.44 -6.03
CA LEU A 95 -3.48 20.87 -4.95
C LEU A 95 -4.43 22.04 -5.28
N THR A 96 -4.40 22.67 -6.47
CA THR A 96 -5.32 23.79 -6.75
C THR A 96 -5.81 23.84 -8.19
N LYS A 97 -7.14 23.88 -8.33
CA LYS A 97 -7.76 24.37 -9.56
C LYS A 97 -7.77 25.89 -9.48
N ARG A 98 -7.10 26.58 -10.41
CA ARG A 98 -7.31 28.02 -10.59
C ARG A 98 -8.70 28.18 -11.19
N VAL A 99 -9.64 28.71 -10.41
CA VAL A 99 -10.94 29.14 -10.92
C VAL A 99 -10.72 30.54 -11.47
N ASP A 100 -10.53 30.64 -12.78
CA ASP A 100 -10.58 31.92 -13.47
C ASP A 100 -12.05 32.37 -13.48
N ASN A 101 -12.30 33.57 -12.96
CA ASN A 101 -13.62 34.22 -12.97
C ASN A 101 -14.00 34.66 -14.39
#